data_AF-A0A6P5WJX9-F1
#
_entry.id   AF-A0A6P5WJX9-F1
#
_cell.length_a   1.000
_cell.length_b   1.000
_cell.length_c   1.000
_cell.angle_alpha   90.00
_cell.angle_beta   90.00
_cell.angle_gamma   90.00
#
_symmetry.space_group_name_H-M   'P 1'
#
loop_
_entity.id
_entity.type
_entity.pdbx_description
1 polymer ?
#
loop_
_entity_poly.entity_id
_entity_poly.type
_entity_poly.pdbx_seq_one_letter_code
_entity_poly.pdbx_strand_id
1 'polypeptide(L)'
;MGEMLGLLKVVVVQGKRLVIRDFKSSDPYVVVKLGDQEVFDKDRFKADDKMGHAYLNLQPLVSAARLRHVVRVSSGEMTLRKVVPDIDNCLVTDSCISCINGEVVQSAWLRLCAVESGEIELKVRLIETCDGPSR
;
A
#
# COMPACT_ATOMS: atom_id res chain seq x y z
N MET A 1 -21.68 2.04 12.51
CA MET A 1 -21.14 3.11 11.63
C MET A 1 -19.63 3.11 11.81
N GLY A 2 -18.88 2.82 10.75
CA GLY A 2 -17.41 2.80 10.82
C GLY A 2 -16.86 4.21 11.01
N GLU A 3 -15.91 4.36 11.92
CA GLU A 3 -15.13 5.59 12.10
C GLU A 3 -14.26 5.82 10.85
N MET A 4 -14.45 6.94 10.16
CA MET A 4 -13.57 7.35 9.08
C MET A 4 -12.25 7.84 9.68
N LEU A 5 -11.18 7.05 9.50
CA LEU A 5 -9.85 7.37 10.04
C LEU A 5 -9.09 8.41 9.21
N GLY A 6 -9.50 8.64 7.96
CA GLY A 6 -8.87 9.57 7.03
C GLY A 6 -8.78 9.03 5.60
N LEU A 7 -7.99 9.71 4.78
CA LEU A 7 -7.71 9.33 3.40
C LEU A 7 -6.44 8.46 3.33
N LEU A 8 -6.51 7.40 2.55
CA LEU A 8 -5.34 6.56 2.25
C LEU A 8 -4.70 7.04 0.96
N LYS A 9 -3.48 7.59 1.05
CA LYS A 9 -2.68 7.88 -0.14
C LYS A 9 -1.79 6.68 -0.45
N VAL A 10 -2.11 6.01 -1.55
CA VAL A 10 -1.32 4.90 -2.10
C VAL A 10 -0.46 5.42 -3.24
N VAL A 11 0.86 5.26 -3.11
CA VAL A 11 1.82 5.57 -4.16
C VAL A 11 2.40 4.26 -4.66
N VAL A 12 2.10 3.91 -5.91
CA VAL A 12 2.80 2.85 -6.62
C VAL A 12 4.16 3.41 -7.04
N VAL A 13 5.24 2.91 -6.43
CA VAL A 13 6.58 3.47 -6.63
C VAL A 13 7.22 2.90 -7.89
N GLN A 14 7.28 1.57 -8.00
CA GLN A 14 7.85 0.86 -9.14
C GLN A 14 7.44 -0.61 -9.15
N GLY A 15 7.54 -1.25 -10.33
CA GLY A 15 7.54 -2.71 -10.47
C GLY A 15 8.93 -3.20 -10.87
N LYS A 16 9.34 -4.38 -10.40
CA LYS A 16 10.58 -5.06 -10.83
C LYS A 16 10.34 -6.50 -11.22
N ARG A 17 11.11 -6.96 -12.21
CA ARG A 17 11.06 -8.34 -12.73
C ARG A 17 9.64 -8.79 -13.06
N LEU A 18 8.80 -7.86 -13.54
CA LEU A 18 7.44 -8.16 -13.95
C LEU A 18 7.47 -9.17 -15.10
N VAL A 19 6.43 -10.00 -15.16
CA VAL A 19 6.27 -10.97 -16.25
C VAL A 19 6.19 -10.28 -17.60
N ILE A 20 6.77 -10.91 -18.62
CA ILE A 20 6.64 -10.50 -20.03
C ILE A 20 5.39 -11.20 -20.59
N ARG A 21 4.43 -10.43 -21.12
CA ARG A 21 3.20 -10.97 -21.73
C ARG A 21 3.14 -10.77 -23.25
N ASP A 22 3.90 -9.82 -23.80
CA ASP A 22 4.09 -9.68 -25.26
C ASP A 22 5.39 -10.32 -25.75
N PHE A 23 5.71 -10.15 -27.04
CA PHE A 23 6.90 -10.75 -27.67
C PHE A 23 8.23 -10.43 -26.97
N LYS A 24 8.36 -9.24 -26.36
CA LYS A 24 9.61 -8.79 -25.72
C LYS A 24 9.39 -7.94 -24.45
N SER A 25 8.18 -7.45 -24.21
CA SER A 25 7.86 -6.51 -23.13
C SER A 25 6.42 -6.71 -22.66
N SER A 26 5.97 -5.83 -21.76
CA SER A 26 4.58 -5.70 -21.33
C SER A 26 4.28 -4.21 -21.17
N ASP A 27 3.02 -3.83 -21.19
CA ASP A 27 2.53 -2.48 -20.87
C ASP A 27 1.79 -2.50 -19.52
N PRO A 28 2.50 -2.62 -18.37
CA PRO A 28 1.87 -2.87 -17.09
C PRO A 28 1.17 -1.62 -16.52
N TYR A 29 -0.03 -1.82 -15.97
CA TYR A 29 -0.70 -0.88 -15.09
C TYR A 29 -1.10 -1.56 -13.78
N VAL A 30 -1.43 -0.77 -12.75
CA VAL A 30 -1.81 -1.27 -11.42
C VAL A 30 -3.21 -0.80 -11.08
N VAL A 31 -4.07 -1.76 -10.72
CA VAL A 31 -5.38 -1.48 -10.14
C VAL A 31 -5.27 -1.63 -8.62
N VAL A 32 -5.58 -0.57 -7.89
CA VAL A 32 -5.61 -0.59 -6.42
C VAL A 32 -7.07 -0.76 -5.97
N LYS A 33 -7.30 -1.74 -5.09
CA LYS A 33 -8.62 -2.03 -4.54
C LYS A 33 -8.61 -1.94 -3.01
N LEU A 34 -9.60 -1.25 -2.44
CA LEU A 34 -9.84 -1.16 -0.99
C LEU A 34 -11.32 -1.40 -0.70
N GLY A 35 -11.67 -2.62 -0.27
CA GLY A 35 -13.07 -3.03 -0.22
C GLY A 35 -13.70 -2.98 -1.61
N ASP A 36 -14.82 -2.26 -1.76
CA ASP A 36 -15.51 -2.06 -3.04
C ASP A 36 -14.98 -0.87 -3.87
N GLN A 37 -13.95 -0.16 -3.37
CA GLN A 37 -13.32 0.94 -4.11
C GLN A 37 -12.26 0.39 -5.06
N GLU A 38 -12.41 0.63 -6.35
CA GLU A 38 -11.45 0.20 -7.38
C GLU A 38 -11.00 1.42 -8.20
N VAL A 39 -9.70 1.61 -8.38
CA VAL A 39 -9.13 2.67 -9.23
C VAL A 39 -8.42 2.02 -10.41
N PHE A 40 -8.81 2.43 -11.62
CA PHE A 40 -8.25 1.95 -12.88
C PHE A 40 -7.50 3.10 -13.57
N ASP A 41 -6.38 2.76 -14.22
CA ASP A 41 -5.84 3.61 -15.28
C ASP A 41 -6.63 3.37 -16.57
N LYS A 42 -6.86 4.42 -17.35
CA LYS A 42 -7.77 4.38 -18.49
C LYS A 42 -6.99 4.36 -19.80
N ASP A 43 -6.72 3.15 -20.32
CA ASP A 43 -6.17 2.96 -21.67
C ASP A 43 -7.08 2.17 -22.62
N ARG A 44 -6.75 2.24 -23.91
CA ARG A 44 -7.66 2.11 -25.06
C ARG A 44 -7.41 0.84 -25.89
N PHE A 45 -8.26 -0.16 -25.67
CA PHE A 45 -8.59 -1.32 -26.52
C PHE A 45 -7.55 -2.45 -26.74
N LYS A 46 -7.39 -3.34 -25.75
CA LYS A 46 -7.29 -4.81 -25.87
C LYS A 46 -7.84 -5.48 -24.60
N ALA A 47 -8.08 -6.79 -24.61
CA ALA A 47 -8.31 -7.54 -23.37
C ALA A 47 -6.95 -7.70 -22.69
N ASP A 48 -6.81 -7.19 -21.46
CA ASP A 48 -5.51 -7.15 -20.78
C ASP A 48 -5.14 -8.51 -20.19
N ASP A 49 -3.90 -8.94 -20.41
CA ASP A 49 -3.35 -10.14 -19.79
C ASP A 49 -3.08 -9.89 -18.30
N LYS A 50 -3.50 -10.84 -17.45
CA LYS A 50 -3.27 -10.73 -16.01
C LYS A 50 -1.76 -10.82 -15.70
N MET A 51 -1.25 -9.80 -14.99
CA MET A 51 0.15 -9.72 -14.57
C MET A 51 0.37 -10.07 -13.08
N GLY A 52 -0.59 -10.77 -12.48
CA GLY A 52 -0.56 -11.17 -11.06
C GLY A 52 -1.30 -10.19 -10.14
N HIS A 53 -1.31 -10.50 -8.85
CA HIS A 53 -1.96 -9.69 -7.81
C HIS A 53 -1.20 -9.80 -6.48
N ALA A 54 -1.36 -8.81 -5.60
CA ALA A 54 -0.81 -8.84 -4.25
C ALA A 54 -1.75 -8.15 -3.27
N TYR A 55 -1.66 -8.50 -1.99
CA TYR A 55 -2.44 -7.89 -0.92
C TYR A 55 -1.51 -7.29 0.14
N LEU A 56 -1.93 -6.17 0.71
CA LEU A 56 -1.27 -5.53 1.85
C LEU A 56 -2.28 -5.36 2.98
N ASN A 57 -2.01 -6.00 4.11
CA ASN A 57 -2.86 -5.85 5.29
C ASN A 57 -2.67 -4.45 5.90
N LEU A 58 -3.76 -3.68 5.99
CA LEU A 58 -3.75 -2.33 6.56
C LEU A 58 -3.96 -2.30 8.08
N GLN A 59 -4.32 -3.41 8.73
CA GLN A 59 -4.50 -3.46 10.19
C GLN A 59 -3.26 -2.98 10.97
N PRO A 60 -2.02 -3.37 10.60
CA PRO A 60 -0.81 -2.84 11.23
C PRO A 60 -0.68 -1.32 11.11
N LEU A 61 -1.02 -0.75 9.94
CA LEU A 61 -0.99 0.69 9.67
C LEU A 61 -2.03 1.44 10.51
N VAL A 62 -3.27 0.93 10.53
CA VAL A 62 -4.38 1.49 11.32
C VAL A 62 -4.06 1.44 12.81
N SER A 63 -3.51 0.32 13.30
CA SER A 63 -3.11 0.18 14.70
C SER A 63 -2.03 1.20 15.07
N ALA A 64 -1.02 1.37 14.22
CA ALA A 64 0.05 2.35 14.42
C ALA A 64 -0.50 3.79 14.41
N ALA A 65 -1.47 4.09 13.54
CA ALA A 65 -2.11 5.39 13.49
C ALA A 65 -2.88 5.73 14.76
N ARG A 66 -3.59 4.77 15.36
CA ARG A 66 -4.28 4.99 16.65
C ARG A 66 -3.30 5.26 17.79
N LEU A 67 -2.13 4.61 17.78
CA LEU A 67 -1.09 4.80 18.80
C LEU A 67 -0.40 6.17 18.73
N ARG A 68 -0.41 6.84 17.57
CA ARG A 68 0.27 8.14 17.41
C ARG A 68 -0.21 9.22 18.38
N HIS A 69 -1.49 9.20 18.77
CA HIS A 69 -2.06 10.20 19.67
C HIS A 69 -1.61 10.01 21.13
N VAL A 70 -1.18 8.80 21.48
CA VAL A 70 -0.67 8.45 22.82
C VAL A 70 0.83 8.78 22.91
N VAL A 71 1.54 8.69 21.80
CA VAL A 71 2.97 8.95 21.74
C VAL A 71 3.20 10.44 21.47
N ARG A 72 3.80 11.17 22.43
CA ARG A 72 4.30 12.53 22.20
C ARG A 72 5.46 12.49 21.21
N VAL A 73 5.16 12.54 19.91
CA VAL A 73 6.18 12.53 18.84
C VAL A 73 6.92 13.87 18.87
N SER A 74 8.11 13.89 19.47
CA SER A 74 9.04 15.01 19.41
C SER A 74 9.69 15.05 18.03
N SER A 75 9.14 15.85 17.10
CA SER A 75 9.75 16.32 15.83
C SER A 75 10.85 15.43 15.20
N GLY A 76 10.57 14.15 14.98
CA GLY A 76 11.53 13.18 14.43
C GLY A 76 10.83 11.96 13.83
N GLU A 77 11.55 11.21 13.00
CA GLU A 77 11.06 9.93 12.49
C GLU A 77 11.05 8.88 13.60
N MET A 78 9.92 8.21 13.79
CA MET A 78 9.79 7.12 14.75
C MET A 78 9.19 5.89 14.07
N THR A 79 9.92 4.78 14.08
CA THR A 79 9.36 3.48 13.69
C THR A 79 8.36 3.02 14.75
N LEU A 80 7.09 2.91 14.36
CA LEU A 80 5.99 2.47 15.22
C LEU A 80 5.83 0.96 15.19
N ARG A 81 6.04 0.34 14.03
CA ARG A 81 5.84 -1.10 13.85
C ARG A 81 6.69 -1.63 12.69
N LYS A 82 7.03 -2.90 12.78
CA LYS A 82 7.64 -3.68 11.71
C LYS A 82 6.75 -4.88 11.38
N VAL A 83 6.50 -5.12 10.10
CA VAL A 83 5.79 -6.30 9.59
C VAL A 83 6.80 -7.11 8.80
N VAL A 84 6.97 -8.38 9.15
CA VAL A 84 7.94 -9.28 8.53
C VAL A 84 7.26 -10.16 7.47
N PRO A 85 7.98 -10.61 6.43
CA PRO A 85 7.48 -11.63 5.51
C PRO A 85 7.04 -12.90 6.23
N ASP A 86 5.90 -13.45 5.84
CA ASP A 86 5.40 -14.74 6.30
C ASP A 86 4.63 -15.46 5.19
N ILE A 87 4.06 -16.62 5.49
CA ILE A 87 3.34 -17.45 4.51
C ILE A 87 1.96 -16.88 4.10
N ASP A 88 1.40 -16.00 4.92
CA ASP A 88 0.05 -15.46 4.77
C ASP A 88 0.04 -14.02 4.21
N ASN A 89 1.22 -13.47 3.91
CA ASN A 89 1.38 -12.13 3.36
C ASN A 89 2.22 -12.11 2.08
N CYS A 90 2.16 -10.99 1.35
CA CYS A 90 2.88 -10.83 0.09
C CYS A 90 4.25 -10.14 0.26
N LEU A 91 4.74 -9.90 1.48
CA LEU A 91 5.96 -9.11 1.69
C LEU A 91 7.20 -9.87 1.20
N VAL A 92 8.06 -9.20 0.45
CA VAL A 92 9.37 -9.73 0.02
C VAL A 92 10.45 -9.43 1.06
N THR A 93 10.29 -8.30 1.76
CA THR A 93 11.20 -7.82 2.79
C THR A 93 10.39 -7.25 3.94
N ASP A 94 11.07 -7.00 5.06
CA ASP A 94 10.47 -6.29 6.18
C ASP A 94 9.86 -4.95 5.73
N SER A 95 8.64 -4.68 6.20
CA SER A 95 7.92 -3.43 5.98
C SER A 95 7.86 -2.64 7.27
N CYS A 96 8.45 -1.44 7.26
CA CYS A 96 8.43 -0.53 8.41
C CYS A 96 7.25 0.42 8.30
N ILE A 97 6.62 0.66 9.44
CA ILE A 97 5.57 1.67 9.63
C ILE A 97 6.16 2.73 10.54
N SER A 98 6.35 3.93 10.01
CA SER A 98 6.98 5.05 10.70
C SER A 98 6.02 6.23 10.82
N CYS A 99 6.13 7.00 11.89
CA CYS A 99 5.57 8.33 12.00
C CYS A 99 6.61 9.34 11.54
N ILE A 100 6.31 10.11 10.49
CA ILE A 100 7.19 11.14 9.93
C ILE A 100 6.36 12.43 9.87
N ASN A 101 6.76 13.46 10.63
CA ASN A 101 6.07 14.75 10.69
C ASN A 101 4.57 14.64 11.04
N GLY A 102 4.21 13.70 11.93
CA GLY A 102 2.82 13.45 12.34
C GLY A 102 2.04 12.52 11.41
N GLU A 103 2.60 12.16 10.26
CA GLU A 103 1.96 11.23 9.32
C GLU A 103 2.47 9.81 9.49
N VAL A 104 1.55 8.85 9.39
CA VAL A 104 1.89 7.42 9.46
C VAL A 104 2.12 6.90 8.05
N VAL A 105 3.33 6.40 7.82
CA VAL A 105 3.83 5.99 6.51
C VAL A 105 4.31 4.55 6.56
N GLN A 106 3.92 3.75 5.57
CA GLN A 106 4.40 2.39 5.39
C GLN A 106 4.97 2.22 3.98
N SER A 107 6.17 1.69 3.88
CA SER A 107 6.76 1.22 2.62
C SER A 107 6.73 -0.31 2.58
N ALA A 108 6.26 -0.89 1.49
CA ALA A 108 6.12 -2.33 1.33
C ALA A 108 6.58 -2.78 -0.05
N TRP A 109 7.41 -3.82 -0.07
CA TRP A 109 7.76 -4.58 -1.27
C TRP A 109 6.91 -5.85 -1.31
N LEU A 110 6.08 -6.00 -2.34
CA LEU A 110 5.11 -7.08 -2.47
C LEU A 110 5.47 -8.00 -3.63
N ARG A 111 5.49 -9.32 -3.38
CA ARG A 111 5.57 -10.35 -4.43
C ARG A 111 4.20 -10.49 -5.08
N LEU A 112 4.17 -10.48 -6.41
CA LEU A 112 2.95 -10.79 -7.13
C LEU A 112 2.68 -12.30 -7.10
N CYS A 113 1.45 -12.64 -6.74
CA CYS A 113 0.91 -13.99 -6.73
C CYS A 113 0.24 -14.31 -8.07
N ALA A 114 0.03 -15.61 -8.33
CA ALA A 114 -0.57 -16.13 -9.56
C ALA A 114 0.13 -15.64 -10.85
N VAL A 115 1.44 -15.40 -10.75
CA VAL A 115 2.31 -15.01 -11.86
C VAL A 115 3.72 -15.56 -11.61
N GLU A 116 4.45 -15.80 -12.68
CA GLU A 116 5.77 -16.44 -12.71
C GLU A 116 6.85 -15.55 -12.09
N SER A 117 6.71 -14.23 -12.24
CA SER A 117 7.61 -13.24 -11.67
C SER A 117 6.94 -11.89 -11.51
N GLY A 118 7.45 -11.10 -10.57
CA GLY A 118 7.06 -9.72 -10.41
C GLY A 118 6.97 -9.31 -8.96
N GLU A 119 7.46 -8.11 -8.69
CA GLU A 119 7.41 -7.48 -7.39
C GLU A 119 7.00 -6.01 -7.58
N ILE A 120 6.19 -5.49 -6.66
CA ILE A 120 5.71 -4.10 -6.67
C ILE A 120 6.10 -3.44 -5.36
N GLU A 121 6.69 -2.25 -5.47
CA GLU A 121 6.92 -1.36 -4.34
C GLU A 121 5.76 -0.39 -4.18
N LEU A 122 5.15 -0.41 -2.99
CA LEU A 122 4.09 0.52 -2.59
C LEU A 122 4.55 1.37 -1.41
N LYS A 123 4.15 2.63 -1.42
CA LYS A 123 4.22 3.52 -0.25
C LYS A 123 2.83 4.00 0.10
N VAL A 124 2.38 3.68 1.31
CA VAL A 124 1.04 4.01 1.81
C VAL A 124 1.17 5.04 2.92
N ARG A 125 0.36 6.10 2.86
CA ARG A 125 0.29 7.17 3.87
C ARG A 125 -1.15 7.33 4.34
N LEU A 126 -1.36 7.41 5.65
CA LEU A 126 -2.64 7.81 6.21
C LEU A 126 -2.66 9.33 6.42
N ILE A 127 -3.52 10.01 5.67
CA ILE A 127 -3.76 11.44 5.76
C ILE A 127 -5.02 11.64 6.60
N GLU A 128 -4.91 12.31 7.74
CA GLU A 128 -6.10 12.67 8.51
C GLU A 128 -6.94 13.68 7.72
N THR A 129 -8.24 13.40 7.62
CA THR A 129 -9.20 14.42 7.24
C THR A 129 -9.59 15.15 8.51
N CYS A 130 -9.20 16.42 8.61
CA CYS A 130 -9.66 17.32 9.66
C CYS A 130 -11.15 17.66 9.47
N ASP A 131 -12.04 16.67 9.49
CA ASP A 131 -13.43 16.94 9.87
C ASP A 131 -13.47 16.83 11.39
N GLY A 132 -13.34 17.99 12.03
CA GLY A 132 -13.69 18.15 13.43
C GLY A 132 -15.15 17.74 13.67
N PRO A 133 -15.59 17.64 14.94
CA PRO A 133 -16.97 17.28 15.23
C PRO A 133 -17.89 18.30 14.55
N SER A 134 -18.55 17.87 13.47
CA SER A 134 -19.68 18.60 12.91
C SER A 134 -20.73 18.68 14.02
N ARG A 135 -20.98 19.92 14.44
CA ARG A 135 -21.87 20.36 15.51
C ARG A 135 -23.24 19.68 15.50
#